data_AF-A0A821Q3P2-F1
#
_entry.id   AF-A0A821Q3P2-F1
#
_cell.length_a   1.000
_cell.length_b   1.000
_cell.length_c   1.000
_cell.angle_alpha   90.00
_cell.angle_beta   90.00
_cell.angle_gamma   90.00
#
_symmetry.space_group_name_H-M   'P 1'
#
loop_
_entity.id
_entity.type
_entity.pdbx_description
1 polymer ?
#
loop_
_entity_poly.entity_id
_entity_poly.type
_entity_poly.pdbx_seq_one_letter_code
_entity_poly.pdbx_strand_id
1 'polypeptide(L)'
;FLDGIDIRQLNLQCVRAHFGFVSQEPILFDLTIAENIAYGLENVSMKDIINAASKANIHQFIDQLPQGYETKVGLKGSFLSGGEKQRIAIARVLIRRSKVLLLDEATSAMDSHNEQLVQEALEQAHT
;
A
#
# COMPACT_ATOMS: atom_id res chain seq x y z
N PHE A 1 19.30 16.45 -8.46
CA PHE A 1 18.73 16.36 -9.81
C PHE A 1 18.04 15.01 -9.93
N LEU A 2 16.84 14.95 -10.51
CA LEU A 2 16.11 13.71 -10.87
C LEU A 2 16.05 13.67 -12.41
N ASP A 3 16.55 12.61 -13.05
CA ASP A 3 16.67 12.49 -14.51
C ASP A 3 17.30 13.71 -15.21
N GLY A 4 18.29 14.34 -14.57
CA GLY A 4 18.97 15.53 -15.09
C GLY A 4 18.24 16.86 -14.85
N ILE A 5 17.07 16.85 -14.21
CA ILE A 5 16.30 18.06 -13.86
C ILE A 5 16.54 18.45 -12.39
N ASP A 6 16.74 19.74 -12.11
CA ASP A 6 16.86 20.23 -10.73
C ASP A 6 15.55 19.96 -9.98
N ILE A 7 15.64 19.26 -8.85
CA ILE A 7 14.48 18.87 -8.03
C ILE A 7 13.68 20.08 -7.54
N ARG A 8 14.31 21.26 -7.44
CA ARG A 8 13.69 22.53 -7.03
C ARG A 8 12.79 23.13 -8.11
N GLN A 9 12.92 22.69 -9.36
CA GLN A 9 12.14 23.17 -10.51
C GLN A 9 10.97 22.25 -10.86
N LEU A 10 10.87 21.08 -10.23
CA LEU A 10 9.83 20.11 -10.51
C LEU A 10 8.55 20.45 -9.72
N ASN A 11 7.40 20.30 -10.37
CA ASN A 11 6.12 20.38 -9.68
C ASN A 11 6.04 19.24 -8.64
N LEU A 12 5.99 19.60 -7.36
CA LEU A 12 5.94 18.67 -6.23
C LEU A 12 4.83 17.61 -6.35
N GLN A 13 3.69 17.97 -6.93
CA GLN A 13 2.58 17.03 -7.16
C GLN A 13 2.95 16.00 -8.24
N CYS A 14 3.57 16.46 -9.33
CA CYS A 14 4.07 15.57 -10.39
C CYS A 14 5.15 14.63 -9.87
N VAL A 15 6.11 15.13 -9.08
CA VAL A 15 7.15 14.28 -8.48
C VAL A 15 6.52 13.26 -7.54
N ARG A 16 5.65 13.67 -6.61
CA ARG A 16 5.01 12.73 -5.67
C ARG A 16 4.17 11.67 -6.35
N ALA A 17 3.57 11.94 -7.52
CA ALA A 17 2.86 10.93 -8.30
C ALA A 17 3.78 9.84 -8.88
N HIS A 18 5.08 10.12 -9.02
CA HIS A 18 6.07 9.17 -9.53
C HIS A 18 6.67 8.27 -8.43
N PHE A 19 6.53 8.63 -7.15
CA PHE A 19 7.09 7.90 -6.02
C PHE A 19 5.99 7.29 -5.13
N GLY A 20 6.05 5.98 -4.91
CA GLY A 20 5.31 5.29 -3.86
C GLY A 20 6.21 5.16 -2.62
N PHE A 21 5.68 5.44 -1.44
CA PHE A 21 6.42 5.31 -0.18
C PHE A 21 5.65 4.40 0.76
N VAL A 22 6.33 3.40 1.31
CA VAL A 22 5.81 2.51 2.35
C VAL A 22 6.75 2.60 3.56
N SER A 23 6.21 3.09 4.67
CA SER A 23 6.93 3.18 5.95
C SER A 23 6.94 1.82 6.67
N GLN A 24 7.93 1.63 7.55
CA GLN A 24 8.03 0.44 8.43
C GLN A 24 6.72 0.14 9.17
N GLU A 25 6.12 1.17 9.76
CA GLU A 25 4.77 1.15 10.31
C GLU A 25 3.83 1.97 9.42
N PRO A 26 3.10 1.35 8.48
CA PRO A 26 2.19 2.08 7.62
C PRO A 26 0.99 2.57 8.41
N ILE A 27 0.71 3.86 8.28
CA ILE A 27 -0.49 4.47 8.82
C ILE A 27 -1.65 4.19 7.88
N LEU A 28 -2.69 3.57 8.43
CA LEU A 28 -4.00 3.48 7.80
C LEU A 28 -4.88 4.59 8.34
N PHE A 29 -5.59 5.27 7.44
CA PHE A 29 -6.55 6.30 7.79
C PHE A 29 -7.81 5.66 8.38
N ASP A 30 -8.54 6.42 9.20
CA ASP A 30 -9.84 6.03 9.78
C ASP A 30 -10.94 5.97 8.71
N LEU A 31 -10.79 5.00 7.82
CA LEU A 31 -11.53 4.77 6.57
C LEU A 31 -11.66 3.25 6.37
N THR A 32 -12.41 2.82 5.37
CA THR A 32 -12.48 1.41 4.97
C THR A 32 -11.16 0.92 4.37
N ILE A 33 -11.00 -0.40 4.24
CA ILE A 33 -9.86 -0.98 3.51
C ILE A 33 -9.85 -0.52 2.06
N ALA A 34 -11.01 -0.51 1.38
CA ALA A 34 -11.13 -0.02 0.00
C ALA A 34 -10.60 1.42 -0.14
N GLU A 35 -11.06 2.32 0.74
CA GLU A 35 -10.65 3.73 0.74
C GLU A 35 -9.18 3.90 1.11
N ASN A 36 -8.64 3.04 1.99
CA ASN A 36 -7.22 3.05 2.30
C ASN A 36 -6.37 2.62 1.11
N ILE A 37 -6.80 1.64 0.31
CA ILE A 37 -6.09 1.21 -0.90
C ILE A 37 -6.19 2.30 -1.97
N ALA A 38 -7.39 2.81 -2.24
CA ALA A 38 -7.64 3.84 -3.25
C ALA A 38 -7.28 5.26 -2.80
N TYR A 39 -6.66 5.41 -1.63
CA TYR A 39 -6.43 6.71 -1.01
C TYR A 39 -5.73 7.67 -1.98
N GLY A 40 -6.24 8.89 -2.12
CA GLY A 40 -5.67 9.92 -3.01
C GLY A 40 -5.84 9.65 -4.52
N LEU A 41 -6.68 8.68 -4.90
CA LEU A 41 -7.13 8.48 -6.27
C LEU A 41 -8.64 8.74 -6.35
N GLU A 42 -9.09 9.22 -7.51
CA GLU A 42 -10.51 9.45 -7.80
C GLU A 42 -11.04 8.37 -8.76
N ASN A 43 -12.34 8.03 -8.65
CA ASN A 43 -13.05 7.14 -9.57
C ASN A 43 -12.40 5.75 -9.77
N VAL A 44 -11.76 5.21 -8.73
CA VAL A 44 -11.16 3.88 -8.76
C VAL A 44 -12.25 2.81 -8.68
N SER A 45 -12.23 1.85 -9.60
CA SER A 45 -13.19 0.74 -9.58
C SER A 45 -12.84 -0.28 -8.50
N MET A 46 -13.85 -0.92 -7.91
CA MET A 46 -13.61 -2.05 -6.98
C MET A 46 -12.81 -3.18 -7.61
N LYS A 47 -12.92 -3.38 -8.93
CA LYS A 47 -12.12 -4.37 -9.66
C LYS A 47 -10.63 -4.05 -9.58
N ASP A 48 -10.25 -2.78 -9.70
CA ASP A 48 -8.85 -2.34 -9.61
C ASP A 48 -8.34 -2.46 -8.17
N ILE A 49 -9.18 -2.14 -7.18
CA ILE A 49 -8.87 -2.33 -5.75
C ILE A 49 -8.62 -3.80 -5.43
N ILE A 50 -9.49 -4.70 -5.90
CA ILE A 50 -9.33 -6.15 -5.72
C ILE A 50 -8.06 -6.64 -6.41
N ASN A 51 -7.78 -6.19 -7.63
CA ASN A 51 -6.56 -6.56 -8.35
C ASN A 51 -5.30 -6.13 -7.57
N ALA A 52 -5.25 -4.89 -7.10
CA ALA A 52 -4.13 -4.39 -6.29
C ALA A 52 -3.97 -5.16 -4.97
N ALA A 53 -5.07 -5.48 -4.29
CA ALA A 53 -5.06 -6.28 -3.07
C ALA A 53 -4.61 -7.74 -3.31
N SER A 54 -4.98 -8.33 -4.45
CA SER A 54 -4.54 -9.68 -4.83
C SER A 54 -3.05 -9.70 -5.12
N LYS A 55 -2.54 -8.72 -5.86
CA LYS A 55 -1.09 -8.56 -6.10
C LYS A 55 -0.31 -8.30 -4.81
N ALA A 56 -0.90 -7.60 -3.85
CA ALA A 56 -0.31 -7.39 -2.54
C ALA A 56 -0.51 -8.57 -1.56
N ASN A 57 -1.04 -9.72 -2.03
CA ASN A 57 -1.26 -10.92 -1.22
C ASN A 57 -2.10 -10.68 0.06
N ILE A 58 -3.10 -9.80 -0.02
CA ILE A 58 -4.00 -9.46 1.10
C ILE A 58 -5.48 -9.70 0.78
N HIS A 59 -5.83 -9.96 -0.48
CA HIS A 59 -7.22 -10.16 -0.89
C HIS A 59 -7.92 -11.29 -0.11
N GLN A 60 -7.29 -12.47 0.04
CA GLN A 60 -7.91 -13.60 0.75
C GLN A 60 -8.21 -13.28 2.22
N PHE A 61 -7.32 -12.54 2.88
CA PHE A 61 -7.55 -12.07 4.24
C PHE A 61 -8.74 -11.11 4.30
N ILE A 62 -8.81 -10.14 3.37
CA ILE A 62 -9.91 -9.18 3.31
C ILE A 62 -11.23 -9.89 3.05
N ASP A 63 -11.27 -10.86 2.15
CA ASP A 63 -12.48 -11.64 1.79
C ASP A 63 -13.03 -12.46 2.97
N GLN A 64 -12.19 -12.80 3.94
CA GLN A 64 -12.59 -13.50 5.17
C GLN A 64 -13.14 -12.56 6.26
N LEU A 65 -12.98 -11.24 6.11
CA LEU A 65 -13.52 -10.27 7.07
C LEU A 65 -15.05 -10.17 6.93
N PRO A 66 -15.81 -10.02 8.03
CA PRO A 66 -17.28 -9.92 7.97
C PRO A 66 -17.80 -8.79 7.08
N GLN A 67 -17.04 -7.70 6.94
CA GLN A 67 -17.37 -6.55 6.09
C GLN A 67 -16.50 -6.47 4.83
N GLY A 68 -15.63 -7.45 4.59
CA GLY A 68 -14.74 -7.46 3.44
C GLY A 68 -13.93 -6.16 3.31
N TYR A 69 -13.96 -5.58 2.13
CA TYR A 69 -13.32 -4.30 1.81
C TYR A 69 -13.94 -3.08 2.51
N GLU A 70 -15.19 -3.19 2.97
CA GLU A 70 -15.89 -2.15 3.75
C GLU A 70 -15.51 -2.16 5.23
N THR A 71 -14.64 -3.08 5.65
CA THR A 71 -14.12 -3.12 7.02
C THR A 71 -13.41 -1.80 7.33
N LYS A 72 -13.87 -1.10 8.36
CA LYS A 72 -13.21 0.12 8.84
C LYS A 72 -11.92 -0.21 9.57
N VAL A 73 -10.86 0.49 9.20
CA VAL A 73 -9.51 0.37 9.80
C VAL A 73 -9.06 1.74 10.30
N GLY A 74 -8.11 1.78 11.24
CA GLY A 74 -7.62 3.04 11.82
C GLY A 74 -7.45 2.98 13.33
N LEU A 75 -7.16 4.13 13.94
CA LEU A 75 -6.69 4.29 15.33
C LEU A 75 -7.60 3.68 16.42
N LYS A 76 -8.82 3.24 16.10
CA LYS A 76 -9.74 2.63 17.07
C LYS A 76 -10.50 1.39 16.58
N GLY A 77 -10.21 0.86 15.38
CA GLY A 77 -11.18 0.02 14.66
C GLY A 77 -10.81 -1.42 14.31
N SER A 78 -9.54 -1.73 14.02
CA SER A 78 -9.19 -3.04 13.44
C SER A 78 -7.91 -3.62 14.02
N PHE A 79 -7.97 -4.86 14.50
CA PHE A 79 -6.82 -5.68 14.91
C PHE A 79 -6.02 -6.16 13.70
N LEU A 80 -5.53 -5.23 12.87
CA LEU A 80 -4.63 -5.59 11.79
C LEU A 80 -3.22 -5.82 12.33
N SER A 81 -2.63 -6.95 11.96
CA SER A 81 -1.21 -7.22 12.22
C SER A 81 -0.33 -6.22 11.45
N GLY A 82 0.94 -6.08 11.87
CA GLY A 82 1.90 -5.22 11.16
C GLY A 82 2.02 -5.59 9.68
N GLY A 83 2.12 -6.90 9.38
CA GLY A 83 2.19 -7.41 8.01
C GLY A 83 0.94 -7.13 7.17
N GLU A 84 -0.27 -7.19 7.76
CA GLU A 84 -1.49 -6.81 7.05
C GLU A 84 -1.52 -5.32 6.72
N LYS A 85 -1.11 -4.46 7.65
CA LYS A 85 -0.98 -3.01 7.39
C LYS A 85 0.02 -2.73 6.27
N GLN A 86 1.15 -3.44 6.26
CA GLN A 86 2.15 -3.35 5.19
C GLN A 86 1.58 -3.77 3.84
N ARG A 87 0.90 -4.91 3.75
CA ARG A 87 0.29 -5.35 2.48
C ARG A 87 -0.81 -4.41 1.98
N ILE A 88 -1.61 -3.80 2.87
CA ILE A 88 -2.56 -2.73 2.49
C ILE A 88 -1.81 -1.50 1.94
N ALA A 89 -0.70 -1.10 2.54
CA ALA A 89 0.13 -0.01 2.03
C ALA A 89 0.80 -0.35 0.68
N ILE A 90 1.22 -1.60 0.47
CA ILE A 90 1.72 -2.07 -0.82
C ILE A 90 0.60 -2.01 -1.87
N ALA A 91 -0.61 -2.50 -1.57
CA ALA A 91 -1.76 -2.38 -2.46
C ALA A 91 -2.04 -0.91 -2.84
N ARG A 92 -1.91 0.02 -1.89
CA ARG A 92 -2.02 1.48 -2.14
C ARG A 92 -0.96 2.00 -3.11
N VAL A 93 0.27 1.47 -3.08
CA VAL A 93 1.30 1.85 -4.06
C VAL A 93 1.05 1.23 -5.44
N LEU A 94 0.67 -0.05 -5.46
CA LEU A 94 0.38 -0.80 -6.69
C LEU A 94 -0.72 -0.14 -7.51
N ILE A 95 -1.81 0.26 -6.87
CA ILE A 95 -2.95 0.86 -7.56
C ILE A 95 -2.62 2.24 -8.14
N ARG A 96 -1.70 2.97 -7.51
CA ARG A 96 -1.20 4.27 -7.99
C ARG A 96 -0.23 4.15 -9.17
N ARG A 97 0.26 2.95 -9.49
CA ARG A 97 1.25 2.71 -10.57
C ARG A 97 2.48 3.61 -10.44
N SER A 98 2.97 3.76 -9.22
CA SER A 98 4.14 4.61 -8.92
C SER A 98 5.38 4.03 -9.62
N LYS A 99 6.20 4.87 -10.26
CA LYS A 99 7.38 4.40 -11.02
C LYS A 99 8.57 4.02 -10.12
N VAL A 100 8.64 4.57 -8.92
CA VAL A 100 9.70 4.29 -7.94
C VAL A 100 9.06 3.97 -6.61
N LEU A 101 9.38 2.82 -6.03
CA LEU A 101 8.96 2.42 -4.69
C LEU A 101 10.09 2.68 -3.70
N LEU A 102 9.81 3.43 -2.64
CA LEU A 102 10.71 3.68 -1.51
C LEU A 102 10.20 2.90 -0.30
N LEU A 103 11.05 2.02 0.21
CA LEU A 103 10.80 1.18 1.38
C LEU A 103 11.68 1.65 2.52
N ASP A 104 11.07 1.97 3.66
CA ASP A 104 11.81 2.28 4.89
C ASP A 104 11.88 1.01 5.75
N GLU A 105 12.89 0.17 5.50
CA GLU A 105 13.16 -1.06 6.26
C GLU A 105 14.17 -0.82 7.38
N ALA A 106 13.77 -0.06 8.39
CA ALA A 106 14.57 0.06 9.60
C ALA A 106 14.31 -1.12 10.54
N THR A 107 14.78 -2.33 10.18
CA THR A 107 14.88 -3.50 11.08
C THR A 107 13.61 -3.86 11.87
N SER A 108 12.83 -4.85 11.44
CA SER A 108 11.85 -5.45 12.35
C SER A 108 11.72 -6.95 12.15
N ALA A 109 12.11 -7.67 13.21
CA ALA A 109 11.78 -9.07 13.44
C ALA A 109 10.26 -9.27 13.34
N MET A 110 9.81 -9.72 12.17
CA MET A 110 8.45 -10.24 11.98
C MET A 110 8.56 -11.75 11.76
N ASP A 111 7.51 -12.45 12.16
CA ASP A 111 7.35 -13.88 11.97
C ASP A 111 7.64 -14.26 10.50
N SER A 112 8.62 -15.14 10.28
CA SER A 112 9.21 -15.45 8.96
C SER A 112 8.19 -15.68 7.83
N HIS A 113 7.01 -16.20 8.16
CA HIS A 113 5.92 -16.40 7.20
C HIS A 113 5.31 -15.09 6.67
N ASN A 114 5.11 -14.09 7.54
CA ASN A 114 4.56 -12.80 7.13
C ASN A 114 5.56 -12.00 6.29
N GLU A 115 6.84 -12.12 6.59
CA GLU A 115 7.93 -11.48 5.84
C GLU A 115 7.97 -11.98 4.40
N GLN A 116 7.84 -13.31 4.20
CA GLN A 116 7.78 -13.88 2.85
C GLN A 116 6.60 -13.34 2.03
N LEU A 117 5.40 -13.26 2.62
CA LEU A 117 4.21 -12.73 1.91
C LEU A 117 4.35 -11.25 1.57
N VAL A 118 5.00 -10.46 2.43
CA VAL A 118 5.31 -9.05 2.16
C VAL A 118 6.34 -8.95 1.03
N GLN A 119 7.38 -9.79 1.04
CA GLN A 119 8.40 -9.83 0.00
C GLN A 119 7.79 -10.18 -1.38
N GLU A 120 6.93 -11.19 -1.44
CA GLU A 120 6.21 -11.56 -2.67
C GLU A 120 5.35 -10.40 -3.18
N ALA A 121 4.66 -9.69 -2.29
CA ALA A 121 3.87 -8.50 -2.64
C ALA A 121 4.74 -7.35 -3.18
N LEU A 122 5.96 -7.19 -2.66
CA LEU A 122 6.93 -6.21 -3.14
C LEU A 122 7.46 -6.58 -4.53
N GLU A 123 7.76 -7.86 -4.80
CA GLU A 123 8.18 -8.30 -6.14
C GLU A 123 7.13 -7.98 -7.21
N GLN A 124 5.84 -8.16 -6.88
CA GLN A 124 4.73 -7.79 -7.75
C GLN A 124 4.61 -6.28 -8.00
N ALA A 125 5.20 -5.44 -7.14
CA ALA A 125 5.22 -3.98 -7.30
C ALA A 125 6.38 -3.47 -8.17
N HIS A 126 7.42 -4.29 -8.36
CA HIS A 126 8.57 -3.96 -9.19
C HIS A 126 8.39 -4.37 -10.67
N THR A 127 7.33 -5.11 -11.01
CA THR A 127 7.04 -5.63 -12.36
C THR A 127 5.87 -4.90 -13.01
#